data_AF-A0A7V4A2I1-F1
#
_entry.id   AF-A0A7V4A2I1-F1
#
_cell.length_a   1.000
_cell.length_b   1.000
_cell.length_c   1.000
_cell.angle_alpha   90.00
_cell.angle_beta   90.00
_cell.angle_gamma   90.00
#
_symmetry.space_group_name_H-M   'P 1'
#
loop_
_entity.id
_entity.type
_entity.pdbx_description
1 polymer ?
#
loop_
_entity_poly.entity_id
_entity_poly.type
_entity_poly.pdbx_seq_one_letter_code
_entity_poly.pdbx_strand_id
1 'polypeptide(L)'
;LVRGAGRVRDLEVALTGPLVLPPAFRTYLEEELRLARASLPGLLASPWMEGLLRALAVLPPLDEERAAKKLGRLAARAEARLAALRREPSLEALHAYRRALRRVRYAKEFLGLPAKREKALQEALGGLQDLEVLLGLLGTYLAQTQDPEALALRERLEAERQKGLAEVWAHLGLDSERA
;
A
#
# COMPACT_ATOMS: atom_id res chain seq x y z
N LEU A 1 12.42 -10.91 -1.44
CA LEU A 1 11.48 -11.11 -2.57
C LEU A 1 10.29 -10.16 -2.56
N VAL A 2 9.28 -10.32 -1.69
CA VAL A 2 8.14 -9.36 -1.60
C VAL A 2 8.62 -7.93 -1.35
N ARG A 3 9.64 -7.75 -0.49
CA ARG A 3 10.28 -6.45 -0.25
C ARG A 3 11.07 -5.91 -1.45
N GLY A 4 11.70 -6.79 -2.24
CA GLY A 4 12.53 -6.41 -3.40
C GLY A 4 11.68 -6.02 -4.61
N ALA A 5 10.71 -6.86 -4.98
CA ALA A 5 9.73 -6.52 -6.01
C ALA A 5 8.83 -5.34 -5.59
N GLY A 6 8.50 -5.25 -4.29
CA GLY A 6 7.78 -4.11 -3.72
C GLY A 6 8.54 -2.79 -3.93
N ARG A 7 9.85 -2.77 -3.64
CA ARG A 7 10.69 -1.59 -3.86
C ARG A 7 10.68 -1.11 -5.32
N VAL A 8 10.80 -2.04 -6.29
CA VAL A 8 10.71 -1.69 -7.73
C VAL A 8 9.36 -1.04 -8.03
N ARG A 9 8.25 -1.63 -7.56
CA ARG A 9 6.92 -1.08 -7.77
C ARG A 9 6.75 0.30 -7.14
N ASP A 10 7.21 0.48 -5.91
CA ASP A 10 7.11 1.74 -5.18
C ASP A 10 7.84 2.88 -5.93
N LEU A 11 9.04 2.60 -6.44
CA LEU A 11 9.83 3.54 -7.24
C LEU A 11 9.18 3.85 -8.59
N GLU A 12 8.65 2.83 -9.28
CA GLU A 12 7.92 3.03 -10.55
C GLU A 12 6.67 3.89 -10.35
N VAL A 13 5.90 3.66 -9.28
CA VAL A 13 4.72 4.45 -8.94
C VAL A 13 5.11 5.90 -8.64
N ALA A 14 6.19 6.13 -7.87
CA ALA A 14 6.68 7.47 -7.60
C ALA A 14 7.10 8.23 -8.88
N LEU A 15 7.78 7.55 -9.82
CA LEU A 15 8.26 8.15 -11.07
C LEU A 15 7.18 8.39 -12.13
N THR A 16 6.14 7.55 -12.14
CA THR A 16 5.00 7.63 -13.09
C THR A 16 3.79 8.37 -12.53
N GLY A 17 3.83 8.75 -11.25
CA GLY A 17 2.78 9.50 -10.60
C GLY A 17 2.56 10.89 -11.22
N PRO A 18 1.42 11.52 -10.93
CA PRO A 18 1.03 12.81 -11.52
C PRO A 18 1.85 14.01 -11.01
N LEU A 19 2.67 13.81 -9.97
CA LEU A 19 3.45 14.87 -9.32
C LEU A 19 4.72 15.20 -10.11
N VAL A 20 4.95 16.49 -10.32
CA VAL A 20 6.22 16.97 -10.87
C VAL A 20 7.28 16.91 -9.77
N LEU A 21 8.27 16.04 -9.97
CA LEU A 21 9.38 15.86 -9.05
C LEU A 21 10.52 16.83 -9.35
N PRO A 22 11.21 17.38 -8.32
CA PRO A 22 12.46 18.09 -8.50
C PRO A 22 13.46 17.26 -9.33
N PRO A 23 14.20 17.86 -10.27
CA PRO A 23 15.07 17.12 -11.19
C PRO A 23 16.08 16.21 -10.47
N ALA A 24 16.74 16.72 -9.43
CA ALA A 24 17.73 15.96 -8.68
C ALA A 24 17.10 14.76 -7.94
N PHE A 25 15.93 14.95 -7.33
CA PHE A 25 15.20 13.85 -6.70
C PHE A 25 14.70 12.82 -7.72
N ARG A 26 14.21 13.25 -8.89
CA ARG A 26 13.84 12.33 -9.99
C ARG A 26 15.03 11.47 -10.41
N THR A 27 16.19 12.07 -10.67
CA THR A 27 17.40 11.34 -11.06
C THR A 27 17.83 10.35 -9.98
N TYR A 28 17.73 10.74 -8.70
CA TYR A 28 17.97 9.82 -7.60
C TYR A 28 17.03 8.60 -7.63
N LEU A 29 15.72 8.80 -7.83
CA LEU A 29 14.76 7.70 -7.91
C LEU A 29 14.97 6.80 -9.14
N GLU A 30 15.38 7.36 -10.27
CA GLU A 30 15.70 6.60 -11.49
C GLU A 30 16.91 5.67 -11.25
N GLU A 31 17.93 6.16 -10.55
CA GLU A 31 19.09 5.35 -10.17
C GLU A 31 18.74 4.26 -9.16
N GLU A 32 17.97 4.61 -8.12
CA GLU A 32 17.44 3.64 -7.15
C GLU A 32 16.61 2.55 -7.85
N LEU A 33 15.80 2.92 -8.86
CA LEU A 33 15.00 1.97 -9.63
C LEU A 33 15.89 1.06 -10.47
N ARG A 34 16.94 1.61 -11.10
CA ARG A 34 17.92 0.85 -11.87
C ARG A 34 18.60 -0.20 -10.97
N LEU A 35 19.05 0.19 -9.79
CA LEU A 35 19.68 -0.71 -8.81
C LEU A 35 18.70 -1.78 -8.31
N ALA A 36 17.47 -1.39 -7.96
CA ALA A 36 16.43 -2.32 -7.51
C ALA A 36 16.10 -3.35 -8.60
N ARG A 37 15.97 -2.93 -9.86
CA ARG A 37 15.74 -3.82 -11.01
C ARG A 37 16.92 -4.75 -11.25
N ALA A 38 18.16 -4.26 -11.17
CA ALA A 38 19.35 -5.10 -11.34
C ALA A 38 19.45 -6.21 -10.28
N SER A 39 18.95 -5.96 -9.05
CA SER A 39 18.92 -6.97 -7.99
C SER A 39 17.82 -8.03 -8.17
N LEU A 40 16.79 -7.76 -8.98
CA LEU A 40 15.59 -8.58 -9.07
C LEU A 40 15.82 -9.97 -9.67
N PRO A 41 16.58 -10.15 -10.78
CA PRO A 41 16.85 -11.48 -11.33
C PRO A 41 17.48 -12.44 -10.32
N GLY A 42 18.47 -11.97 -9.54
CA GLY A 42 19.11 -12.79 -8.51
C GLY A 42 18.14 -13.22 -7.41
N LEU A 43 17.21 -12.34 -7.01
CA LEU A 43 16.16 -12.68 -6.06
C LEU A 43 15.18 -13.72 -6.64
N LEU A 44 14.79 -13.57 -7.90
CA LEU A 44 13.86 -14.47 -8.59
C LEU A 44 14.48 -15.84 -8.89
N ALA A 45 15.77 -15.90 -9.15
CA ALA A 45 16.52 -17.14 -9.38
C ALA A 45 16.92 -17.87 -8.08
N SER A 46 16.46 -17.41 -6.91
CA SER A 46 16.81 -18.05 -5.64
C SER A 46 16.17 -19.44 -5.48
N PRO A 47 16.84 -20.41 -4.82
CA PRO A 47 16.26 -21.73 -4.55
C PRO A 47 14.93 -21.67 -3.78
N TRP A 48 14.77 -20.64 -2.94
CA TRP A 48 13.52 -20.39 -2.23
C TRP A 48 12.37 -20.08 -3.19
N MET A 49 12.62 -19.28 -4.24
CA MET A 49 11.59 -18.97 -5.24
C MET A 49 11.21 -20.20 -6.04
N GLU A 50 12.19 -21.00 -6.45
CA GLU A 50 11.93 -22.26 -7.15
C GLU A 50 11.05 -23.19 -6.30
N GLY A 51 11.41 -23.37 -5.02
CA GLY A 51 10.62 -24.15 -4.08
C GLY A 51 9.20 -23.63 -3.90
N LEU A 52 9.02 -22.30 -3.80
CA LEU A 52 7.70 -21.67 -3.73
C LEU A 52 6.87 -21.94 -4.99
N LEU A 53 7.45 -21.75 -6.19
CA LEU A 53 6.75 -21.98 -7.45
C LEU A 53 6.33 -23.44 -7.61
N ARG A 54 7.22 -24.38 -7.27
CA ARG A 54 6.90 -25.82 -7.24
C ARG A 54 5.75 -26.12 -6.27
N ALA A 55 5.78 -25.55 -5.07
CA ALA A 55 4.71 -25.72 -4.08
C ALA A 55 3.37 -25.13 -4.56
N LEU A 56 3.39 -23.95 -5.19
CA LEU A 56 2.21 -23.32 -5.77
C LEU A 56 1.62 -24.13 -6.92
N ALA A 57 2.47 -24.75 -7.75
CA ALA A 57 2.05 -25.55 -8.90
C ALA A 57 1.28 -26.83 -8.51
N VAL A 58 1.51 -27.35 -7.29
CA VAL A 58 0.83 -28.55 -6.78
C VAL A 58 -0.29 -28.23 -5.80
N LEU A 59 -0.64 -26.95 -5.59
CA LEU A 59 -1.75 -26.59 -4.72
C LEU A 59 -3.07 -27.15 -5.29
N PRO A 60 -3.91 -27.77 -4.44
CA PRO A 60 -5.24 -28.15 -4.87
C PRO A 60 -6.05 -26.89 -5.24
N PRO A 61 -6.99 -27.00 -6.18
CA PRO A 61 -7.87 -25.89 -6.52
C PRO A 61 -8.60 -25.37 -5.27
N LEU A 62 -8.85 -24.06 -5.26
CA LEU A 62 -9.58 -23.43 -4.18
C LEU A 62 -11.06 -23.85 -4.25
N ASP A 63 -11.52 -24.53 -3.21
CA ASP A 63 -12.92 -24.90 -3.03
C ASP A 63 -13.75 -23.65 -2.66
N GLU A 64 -14.69 -23.30 -3.54
CA GLU A 64 -15.61 -22.17 -3.39
C GLU A 64 -16.45 -22.25 -2.10
N GLU A 65 -16.87 -23.45 -1.69
CA GLU A 65 -17.68 -23.61 -0.48
C GLU A 65 -16.86 -23.28 0.78
N ARG A 66 -15.60 -23.72 0.81
CA ARG A 66 -14.65 -23.35 1.88
C ARG A 66 -14.30 -21.87 1.83
N ALA A 67 -14.13 -21.29 0.65
CA ALA A 67 -13.85 -19.87 0.48
C ALA A 67 -15.02 -19.00 0.98
N ALA A 68 -16.26 -19.36 0.64
CA ALA A 68 -17.47 -18.71 1.13
C ALA A 68 -17.58 -18.77 2.66
N LYS A 69 -17.33 -19.94 3.26
CA LYS A 69 -17.29 -20.09 4.73
C LYS A 69 -16.22 -19.20 5.39
N LYS A 70 -15.08 -18.97 4.72
CA LYS A 70 -14.02 -18.10 5.24
C LYS A 70 -14.28 -16.61 5.01
N LEU A 71 -15.09 -16.22 4.03
CA LEU A 71 -15.43 -14.83 3.76
C LEU A 71 -16.03 -14.15 5.01
N GLY A 72 -16.94 -14.82 5.72
CA GLY A 72 -17.53 -14.29 6.96
C GLY A 72 -16.47 -13.95 8.02
N ARG A 73 -15.45 -14.82 8.18
CA ARG A 73 -14.33 -14.57 9.11
C ARG A 73 -13.45 -13.40 8.66
N LEU A 74 -13.21 -13.26 7.35
CA LEU A 74 -12.45 -12.14 6.81
C LEU A 74 -13.18 -10.82 7.01
N ALA A 75 -14.50 -10.79 6.77
CA ALA A 75 -15.35 -9.64 7.00
C ALA A 75 -15.36 -9.25 8.48
N ALA A 76 -15.62 -10.20 9.39
CA ALA A 76 -15.58 -9.95 10.83
C ALA A 76 -14.23 -9.40 11.29
N ARG A 77 -13.12 -9.89 10.71
CA ARG A 77 -11.78 -9.37 11.00
C ARG A 77 -11.58 -7.94 10.46
N ALA A 78 -12.12 -7.62 9.29
CA ALA A 78 -12.07 -6.25 8.76
C ALA A 78 -12.88 -5.29 9.64
N GLU A 79 -14.07 -5.69 10.08
CA GLU A 79 -14.90 -4.91 11.02
C GLU A 79 -14.22 -4.71 12.37
N ALA A 80 -13.61 -5.76 12.94
CA ALA A 80 -12.85 -5.63 14.19
C ALA A 80 -11.67 -4.66 14.05
N ARG A 81 -11.02 -4.62 12.88
CA ARG A 81 -9.93 -3.67 12.60
C ARG A 81 -10.45 -2.25 12.42
N LEU A 82 -11.61 -2.09 11.79
CA LEU A 82 -12.29 -0.79 11.71
C LEU A 82 -12.66 -0.29 13.11
N ALA A 83 -13.24 -1.14 13.95
CA ALA A 83 -13.58 -0.79 15.33
C ALA A 83 -12.35 -0.39 16.15
N ALA A 84 -11.23 -1.14 16.03
CA ALA A 84 -9.96 -0.77 16.66
C ALA A 84 -9.45 0.59 16.17
N LEU A 85 -9.49 0.82 14.85
CA LEU A 85 -9.14 2.09 14.23
C LEU A 85 -10.02 3.24 14.73
N ARG A 86 -11.31 3.01 14.99
CA ARG A 86 -12.21 4.03 15.56
C ARG A 86 -11.83 4.39 17.00
N ARG A 87 -11.42 3.41 17.79
CA ARG A 87 -11.03 3.62 19.20
C ARG A 87 -9.72 4.39 19.30
N GLU A 88 -8.76 4.00 18.49
CA GLU A 88 -7.41 4.57 18.47
C GLU A 88 -6.97 4.84 17.02
N PRO A 89 -7.30 6.02 16.48
CA PRO A 89 -6.90 6.42 15.14
C PRO A 89 -5.37 6.51 15.03
N SER A 90 -4.78 5.64 14.21
CA SER A 90 -3.35 5.68 13.91
C SER A 90 -3.10 5.18 12.48
N LEU A 91 -1.97 5.58 11.90
CA LEU A 91 -1.55 5.07 10.59
C LEU A 91 -1.36 3.55 10.57
N GLU A 92 -0.87 2.98 11.67
CA GLU A 92 -0.68 1.53 11.78
C GLU A 92 -2.04 0.81 11.79
N ALA A 93 -3.00 1.31 12.57
CA ALA A 93 -4.36 0.77 12.60
C ALA A 93 -5.03 0.91 11.22
N LEU A 94 -4.81 2.04 10.53
CA LEU A 94 -5.33 2.29 9.20
C LEU A 94 -4.76 1.31 8.18
N HIS A 95 -3.44 1.09 8.21
CA HIS A 95 -2.77 0.12 7.36
C HIS A 95 -3.25 -1.31 7.66
N ALA A 96 -3.47 -1.66 8.93
CA ALA A 96 -4.02 -2.95 9.31
C ALA A 96 -5.44 -3.16 8.79
N TYR A 97 -6.29 -2.14 8.87
CA TYR A 97 -7.64 -2.15 8.29
C TYR A 97 -7.60 -2.30 6.76
N ARG A 98 -6.78 -1.50 6.06
CA ARG A 98 -6.58 -1.59 4.60
C ARG A 98 -6.21 -3.00 4.15
N ARG A 99 -5.28 -3.66 4.85
CA ARG A 99 -4.90 -5.05 4.54
C ARG A 99 -6.04 -6.04 4.75
N ALA A 100 -6.86 -5.86 5.79
CA ALA A 100 -8.02 -6.70 6.04
C ALA A 100 -9.07 -6.50 4.93
N LEU A 101 -9.34 -5.25 4.55
CA LEU A 101 -10.25 -4.89 3.47
C LEU A 101 -9.81 -5.48 2.12
N ARG A 102 -8.51 -5.46 1.81
CA ARG A 102 -7.95 -6.10 0.61
C ARG A 102 -8.24 -7.60 0.54
N ARG A 103 -8.15 -8.29 1.68
CA ARG A 103 -8.47 -9.73 1.76
C ARG A 103 -9.96 -9.99 1.54
N VAL A 104 -10.83 -9.14 2.07
CA VAL A 104 -12.28 -9.23 1.82
C VAL A 104 -12.59 -9.03 0.33
N ARG A 105 -11.99 -8.00 -0.30
CA ARG A 105 -12.15 -7.76 -1.74
C ARG A 105 -11.74 -8.98 -2.56
N TYR A 106 -10.53 -9.50 -2.34
CA TYR A 106 -10.04 -10.66 -3.10
C TYR A 106 -10.89 -11.92 -2.89
N ALA A 107 -11.39 -12.14 -1.68
CA ALA A 107 -12.30 -13.25 -1.43
C ALA A 107 -13.64 -13.07 -2.17
N LYS A 108 -14.18 -11.84 -2.22
CA LYS A 108 -15.39 -11.54 -2.99
C LYS A 108 -15.18 -11.71 -4.49
N GLU A 109 -14.09 -11.16 -5.03
CA GLU A 109 -13.73 -11.28 -6.44
C GLU A 109 -13.55 -12.75 -6.85
N PHE A 110 -12.89 -13.55 -6.02
CA PHE A 110 -12.75 -14.99 -6.23
C PHE A 110 -14.10 -15.72 -6.30
N LEU A 111 -15.06 -15.33 -5.45
CA LEU A 111 -16.40 -15.92 -5.40
C LEU A 111 -17.39 -15.29 -6.41
N GLY A 112 -16.94 -14.40 -7.30
CA GLY A 112 -17.81 -13.67 -8.23
C GLY A 112 -18.80 -12.71 -7.57
N LEU A 113 -18.57 -12.32 -6.31
CA LEU A 113 -19.44 -11.43 -5.54
C LEU A 113 -19.13 -9.95 -5.79
N PRO A 114 -20.11 -9.04 -5.66
CA PRO A 114 -19.88 -7.61 -5.77
C PRO A 114 -18.91 -7.07 -4.70
N ALA A 115 -17.84 -6.40 -5.15
CA ALA A 115 -16.81 -5.81 -4.30
C ALA A 115 -16.65 -4.28 -4.50
N LYS A 116 -17.67 -3.61 -5.04
CA LYS A 116 -17.64 -2.17 -5.38
C LYS A 116 -17.30 -1.29 -4.18
N ARG A 117 -17.90 -1.58 -3.01
CA ARG A 117 -17.65 -0.84 -1.76
C ARG A 117 -16.20 -1.02 -1.31
N GLU A 118 -15.69 -2.24 -1.29
CA GLU A 118 -14.32 -2.52 -0.88
C GLU A 118 -13.30 -1.90 -1.84
N LYS A 119 -13.61 -1.85 -3.13
CA LYS A 119 -12.78 -1.21 -4.15
C LYS A 119 -12.70 0.31 -3.93
N ALA A 120 -13.84 0.99 -3.79
CA ALA A 120 -13.87 2.44 -3.55
C ALA A 120 -13.11 2.83 -2.27
N LEU A 121 -13.32 2.09 -1.18
CA LEU A 121 -12.60 2.31 0.07
C LEU A 121 -11.08 2.07 -0.08
N GLN A 122 -10.67 1.06 -0.84
CA GLN A 122 -9.25 0.81 -1.09
C GLN A 122 -8.59 1.86 -1.98
N GLU A 123 -9.32 2.45 -2.93
CA GLU A 123 -8.81 3.53 -3.77
C GLU A 123 -8.52 4.77 -2.93
N ALA A 124 -9.46 5.18 -2.07
CA ALA A 124 -9.25 6.27 -1.12
C ALA A 124 -8.06 6.03 -0.17
N LEU A 125 -7.97 4.82 0.40
CA LEU A 125 -6.85 4.42 1.26
C LEU A 125 -5.54 4.19 0.50
N GLY A 126 -5.62 4.00 -0.82
CA GLY A 126 -4.48 3.77 -1.71
C GLY A 126 -3.67 5.04 -1.90
N GLY A 127 -4.33 6.15 -2.23
CA GLY A 127 -3.68 7.45 -2.44
C GLY A 127 -2.87 7.90 -1.21
N LEU A 128 -3.41 7.73 -0.01
CA LEU A 128 -2.68 8.05 1.22
C LEU A 128 -1.44 7.17 1.41
N GLN A 129 -1.51 5.87 1.08
CA GLN A 129 -0.34 4.99 1.17
C GLN A 129 0.75 5.40 0.18
N ASP A 130 0.38 5.73 -1.06
CA ASP A 130 1.34 6.11 -2.09
C ASP A 130 2.06 7.41 -1.69
N LEU A 131 1.34 8.33 -1.05
CA LEU A 131 1.89 9.55 -0.47
C LEU A 131 2.88 9.27 0.68
N GLU A 132 2.55 8.36 1.62
CA GLU A 132 3.48 7.94 2.67
C GLU A 132 4.76 7.33 2.11
N VAL A 133 4.64 6.52 1.05
CA VAL A 133 5.78 5.90 0.37
C VAL A 133 6.65 6.98 -0.27
N LEU A 134 6.06 7.96 -0.96
CA LEU A 134 6.78 9.07 -1.56
C LEU A 134 7.49 9.94 -0.52
N LEU A 135 6.83 10.24 0.60
CA LEU A 135 7.44 10.95 1.73
C LEU A 135 8.63 10.17 2.32
N GLY A 136 8.53 8.85 2.44
CA GLY A 136 9.64 8.00 2.89
C GLY A 136 10.83 7.98 1.92
N LEU A 137 10.55 7.92 0.62
CA LEU A 137 11.57 8.06 -0.43
C LEU A 137 12.27 9.41 -0.37
N LEU A 138 11.49 10.48 -0.26
CA LEU A 138 11.99 11.86 -0.17
C LEU A 138 12.82 12.10 1.09
N GLY A 139 12.39 11.55 2.24
CA GLY A 139 13.14 11.60 3.48
C GLY A 139 14.50 10.88 3.38
N THR A 140 14.55 9.74 2.67
CA THR A 140 15.80 9.00 2.43
C THR A 140 16.77 9.80 1.55
N TYR A 141 16.25 10.50 0.55
CA TYR A 141 17.03 11.40 -0.31
C TYR A 141 17.57 12.61 0.47
N LEU A 142 16.71 13.32 1.20
CA LEU A 142 17.06 14.51 1.98
C LEU A 142 18.02 14.21 3.15
N ALA A 143 18.10 12.96 3.61
CA ALA A 143 19.11 12.55 4.59
C ALA A 143 20.54 12.58 4.02
N GLN A 144 20.68 12.57 2.69
CA GLN A 144 21.97 12.49 1.99
C GLN A 144 22.31 13.79 1.24
N THR A 145 21.35 14.70 1.09
CA THR A 145 21.50 15.89 0.24
C THR A 145 20.69 17.06 0.79
N GLN A 146 21.25 18.26 0.71
CA GLN A 146 20.49 19.49 0.94
C GLN A 146 19.95 20.00 -0.41
N ASP A 147 18.67 19.74 -0.66
CA ASP A 147 17.96 20.19 -1.87
C ASP A 147 16.74 21.03 -1.45
N PRO A 148 16.79 22.37 -1.65
CA PRO A 148 15.68 23.26 -1.31
C PRO A 148 14.37 22.95 -2.04
N GLU A 149 14.42 22.49 -3.29
CA GLU A 149 13.22 22.13 -4.06
C GLU A 149 12.58 20.86 -3.49
N ALA A 150 13.40 19.89 -3.10
CA ALA A 150 12.94 18.67 -2.42
C ALA A 150 12.37 18.95 -1.02
N LEU A 151 12.93 19.92 -0.29
CA LEU A 151 12.37 20.37 1.00
C LEU A 151 10.99 21.01 0.81
N ALA A 152 10.84 21.90 -0.17
CA ALA A 152 9.55 22.52 -0.50
C ALA A 152 8.52 21.49 -0.97
N LEU A 153 8.94 20.48 -1.74
CA LEU A 153 8.09 19.34 -2.09
C LEU A 153 7.63 18.59 -0.83
N ARG A 154 8.52 18.32 0.12
CA ARG A 154 8.17 17.60 1.36
C ARG A 154 7.07 18.32 2.13
N GLU A 155 7.20 19.64 2.32
CA GLU A 155 6.20 20.44 3.03
C GLU A 155 4.82 20.38 2.34
N ARG A 156 4.80 20.44 1.01
CA ARG A 156 3.56 20.29 0.23
C ARG A 156 2.93 18.91 0.41
N LEU A 157 3.74 17.85 0.32
CA LEU A 157 3.26 16.47 0.49
C LEU A 157 2.77 16.20 1.93
N GLU A 158 3.38 16.81 2.93
CA GLU A 158 2.91 16.74 4.33
C GLU A 158 1.55 17.42 4.51
N ALA A 159 1.32 18.57 3.86
CA ALA A 159 0.01 19.21 3.86
C ALA A 159 -1.05 18.36 3.13
N GLU A 160 -0.71 17.80 1.96
CA GLU A 160 -1.57 16.86 1.23
C GLU A 160 -1.90 15.61 2.06
N ARG A 161 -0.92 15.12 2.84
CA ARG A 161 -1.10 13.96 3.73
C ARG A 161 -2.11 14.27 4.83
N GLN A 162 -2.02 15.44 5.46
CA GLN A 162 -2.98 15.83 6.48
C GLN A 162 -4.40 15.96 5.91
N LYS A 163 -4.52 16.55 4.71
CA LYS A 163 -5.79 16.64 4.00
C LYS A 163 -6.36 15.25 3.66
N GLY A 164 -5.54 14.38 3.07
CA GLY A 164 -5.95 13.01 2.73
C GLY A 164 -6.32 12.17 3.95
N LEU A 165 -5.63 12.37 5.09
CA LEU A 165 -6.01 11.76 6.36
C LEU A 165 -7.39 12.22 6.82
N ALA A 166 -7.67 13.53 6.80
CA ALA A 166 -8.98 14.07 7.15
C ALA A 166 -10.08 13.50 6.25
N GLU A 167 -9.86 13.44 4.93
CA GLU A 167 -10.83 12.85 3.99
C GLU A 167 -11.10 11.37 4.27
N VAL A 168 -10.06 10.60 4.61
CA VAL A 168 -10.19 9.19 4.99
C VAL A 168 -10.97 9.06 6.30
N TRP A 169 -10.72 9.93 7.28
CA TRP A 169 -11.46 9.94 8.54
C TRP A 169 -12.93 10.28 8.33
N ALA A 170 -13.24 11.30 7.53
CA ALA A 170 -14.60 11.64 7.10
C ALA A 170 -15.30 10.41 6.53
N HIS A 171 -14.64 9.74 5.58
CA HIS A 171 -15.21 8.61 4.85
C HIS A 171 -15.42 7.37 5.73
N LEU A 172 -14.67 7.25 6.83
CA LEU A 172 -14.82 6.17 7.81
C LEU A 172 -15.79 6.51 8.95
N GLY A 173 -16.35 7.73 8.94
CA GLY A 173 -17.21 8.26 10.00
C GLY A 173 -16.43 8.50 11.30
N LEU A 174 -15.21 9.01 11.17
CA LEU A 174 -14.29 9.31 12.28
C LEU A 174 -14.10 10.81 12.50
N ASP A 175 -14.78 11.65 11.72
CA ASP A 175 -14.72 13.09 11.88
C ASP A 175 -15.62 13.58 13.02
N SER A 176 -14.97 14.05 14.09
CA SER A 176 -15.46 15.04 15.06
C SER A 176 -16.72 14.71 15.88
N GLU A 177 -16.70 13.59 16.61
CA GLU A 177 -17.25 13.53 17.99
C GLU A 177 -16.11 13.20 18.96
N ARG A 178 -15.22 14.17 19.16
CA ARG A 178 -14.47 14.35 20.40
C ARG A 178 -14.46 15.84 20.71
N ALA A 179 -15.58 16.30 21.29
CA ALA A 179 -15.58 17.41 22.22
C ALA A 179 -14.82 17.00 23.50
#